data_AF-A0A1F4FFK9-F1
#
_entry.id   AF-A0A1F4FFK9-F1
#
_cell.length_a   1.000
_cell.length_b   1.000
_cell.length_c   1.000
_cell.angle_alpha   90.00
_cell.angle_beta   90.00
_cell.angle_gamma   90.00
#
_symmetry.space_group_name_H-M   'P 1'
#
loop_
_entity.id
_entity.type
_entity.pdbx_description
1 polymer ?
#
loop_
_entity_poly.entity_id
_entity_poly.type
_entity_poly.pdbx_seq_one_letter_code
_entity_poly.pdbx_strand_id
1 'polypeptide(L)'
;MVALRWDGPHAVKAARAAIAAGSQVEIELPLEDHYALYRHLHPEAKRAADSIDESGGAELIASIATVAGMGEIRHLQAALRRARYSVRLTSPAPLLRLIPPARGTRTA
;
A
#
# COMPACT_ATOMS: atom_id res chain seq x y z
N MET A 1 11.46 7.54 -7.19
CA MET A 1 10.38 6.54 -7.07
C MET A 1 11.02 5.17 -7.09
N VAL A 2 10.53 4.23 -6.29
CA VAL A 2 11.01 2.84 -6.22
C VAL A 2 9.85 1.92 -6.59
N ALA A 3 10.05 1.06 -7.58
CA ALA A 3 9.08 0.05 -7.97
C ALA A 3 9.52 -1.31 -7.42
N LEU A 4 8.59 -2.03 -6.80
CA LEU A 4 8.79 -3.31 -6.14
C LEU A 4 7.70 -4.29 -6.62
N ARG A 5 8.03 -5.58 -6.57
CA ARG A 5 7.02 -6.65 -6.63
C ARG A 5 6.82 -7.19 -5.23
N TRP A 6 5.60 -7.58 -4.91
CA TRP A 6 5.30 -8.23 -3.65
C TRP A 6 5.92 -9.62 -3.59
N ASP A 7 6.84 -9.80 -2.67
CA ASP A 7 7.48 -11.07 -2.30
C ASP A 7 7.51 -11.22 -0.76
N GLY A 8 6.62 -10.50 -0.07
CA GLY A 8 6.52 -10.48 1.39
C GLY A 8 7.66 -9.71 2.05
N PRO A 9 8.49 -10.36 2.91
CA PRO A 9 9.48 -9.67 3.74
C PRO A 9 10.53 -8.84 2.98
N HIS A 10 10.91 -9.25 1.78
CA HIS A 10 11.94 -8.56 0.98
C HIS A 10 11.41 -7.21 0.46
N ALA A 11 10.20 -7.18 -0.08
CA ALA A 11 9.48 -5.98 -0.49
C ALA A 11 9.26 -5.04 0.70
N VAL A 12 8.89 -5.57 1.87
CA VAL A 12 8.76 -4.77 3.10
C VAL A 12 10.09 -4.09 3.46
N LYS A 13 11.20 -4.84 3.46
CA LYS A 13 12.53 -4.29 3.77
C LYS A 13 12.91 -3.17 2.79
N ALA A 14 12.73 -3.40 1.49
CA ALA A 14 13.04 -2.42 0.46
C ALA A 14 12.14 -1.17 0.56
N ALA A 15 10.83 -1.35 0.77
CA ALA A 15 9.89 -0.26 0.94
C ALA A 15 10.21 0.60 2.18
N ARG A 16 10.60 -0.02 3.31
CA ARG A 16 11.03 0.73 4.51
C ARG A 16 12.24 1.62 4.24
N ALA A 17 13.23 1.09 3.51
CA ALA A 17 14.41 1.87 3.14
C ALA A 17 14.04 3.05 2.22
N ALA A 18 13.15 2.82 1.24
CA ALA A 18 12.66 3.87 0.35
C ALA A 18 11.84 4.95 1.09
N ILE A 19 10.97 4.55 2.03
CA ILE A 19 10.20 5.48 2.88
C ILE A 19 11.14 6.37 3.70
N ALA A 20 12.18 5.78 4.30
CA ALA A 20 13.18 6.50 5.07
C ALA A 20 13.96 7.52 4.20
N ALA A 21 14.15 7.22 2.92
CA ALA A 21 14.75 8.12 1.94
C ALA A 21 13.77 9.18 1.37
N GLY A 22 12.51 9.22 1.82
CA GLY A 22 11.52 10.17 1.30
C GLY A 22 11.04 9.86 -0.12
N SER A 23 11.23 8.61 -0.60
CA SER A 23 10.86 8.20 -1.95
C SER A 23 9.44 7.62 -2.01
N GLN A 24 8.69 7.99 -3.05
CA GLN A 24 7.49 7.25 -3.43
C GLN A 24 7.83 5.79 -3.74
N VAL A 25 6.99 4.89 -3.25
CA VAL A 25 7.10 3.44 -3.47
C VAL A 25 5.85 2.96 -4.20
N GLU A 26 6.05 2.08 -5.17
CA GLU A 26 4.98 1.33 -5.82
C GLU A 26 5.26 -0.16 -5.63
N ILE A 27 4.27 -0.89 -5.15
CA ILE A 27 4.37 -2.33 -4.90
C ILE A 27 3.29 -3.02 -5.73
N GLU A 28 3.73 -3.72 -6.78
CA GLU A 28 2.87 -4.61 -7.57
C GLU A 28 2.50 -5.81 -6.69
N LEU A 29 1.21 -6.02 -6.45
CA LEU A 29 0.70 -7.20 -5.78
C LEU A 29 0.29 -8.24 -6.84
N PRO A 30 0.23 -9.54 -6.47
CA PRO A 30 -0.27 -10.58 -7.36
C PRO A 30 -1.67 -10.29 -7.89
N LEU A 31 -1.95 -10.66 -9.14
CA LEU A 31 -3.24 -10.41 -9.78
C LEU A 31 -4.37 -11.19 -9.09
N GLU A 32 -4.07 -12.39 -8.59
CA GLU A 32 -5.03 -13.21 -7.85
C GLU A 32 -5.55 -12.54 -6.57
N ASP A 33 -4.82 -11.56 -6.03
CA ASP A 33 -5.20 -10.89 -4.79
C ASP A 33 -6.31 -9.84 -4.99
N HIS A 34 -6.62 -9.43 -6.23
CA HIS A 34 -7.67 -8.44 -6.51
C HIS A 34 -8.99 -8.80 -5.81
N TYR A 35 -9.45 -10.04 -5.98
CA TYR A 35 -10.74 -10.46 -5.43
C TYR A 35 -10.72 -10.50 -3.89
N ALA A 36 -9.63 -10.99 -3.31
CA ALA A 36 -9.46 -11.07 -1.86
C ALA A 36 -9.42 -9.66 -1.23
N LEU A 37 -8.66 -8.74 -1.84
CA LEU A 37 -8.61 -7.34 -1.45
C LEU A 37 -10.00 -6.68 -1.56
N TYR A 38 -10.68 -6.84 -2.69
CA TYR A 38 -11.99 -6.23 -2.91
C TYR A 38 -13.01 -6.70 -1.88
N ARG A 39 -13.12 -8.01 -1.67
CA ARG A 39 -14.08 -8.59 -0.71
C ARG A 39 -13.80 -8.16 0.73
N HIS A 40 -12.53 -7.96 1.07
CA HIS A 40 -12.13 -7.52 2.38
C HIS A 40 -12.43 -6.04 2.62
N LEU A 41 -12.13 -5.18 1.64
CA LEU A 41 -12.34 -3.73 1.75
C LEU A 41 -13.82 -3.34 1.61
N HIS A 42 -14.63 -4.16 0.93
CA HIS A 42 -16.05 -3.93 0.70
C HIS A 42 -16.89 -5.15 1.14
N PRO A 43 -16.95 -5.47 2.45
CA PRO A 43 -17.63 -6.69 2.92
C PRO A 43 -19.13 -6.68 2.62
N GLU A 44 -19.77 -5.51 2.61
CA GLU A 44 -21.18 -5.31 2.29
C GLU A 44 -21.50 -5.38 0.78
N ALA A 45 -20.49 -5.35 -0.09
CA ALA A 45 -20.72 -5.43 -1.53
C ALA A 45 -21.27 -6.80 -1.91
N LYS A 46 -22.42 -6.81 -2.60
CA LYS A 46 -23.10 -8.04 -3.05
C LYS A 46 -22.37 -8.73 -4.22
N ARG A 47 -21.52 -8.00 -4.94
CA ARG A 47 -20.70 -8.47 -6.06
C ARG A 47 -19.34 -7.77 -6.02
N ALA A 48 -18.30 -8.46 -6.47
CA ALA A 48 -17.01 -7.81 -6.68
C ALA A 48 -17.11 -6.81 -7.84
N ALA A 49 -16.53 -5.63 -7.69
CA ALA A 49 -16.35 -4.71 -8.81
C ALA A 49 -15.10 -5.08 -9.61
N ASP A 50 -15.04 -4.55 -10.83
CA ASP A 50 -13.91 -4.77 -11.74
C ASP A 50 -12.65 -4.00 -11.30
N SER A 51 -12.77 -3.06 -10.36
CA SER A 51 -11.66 -2.23 -9.88
C SER A 51 -11.79 -1.86 -8.40
N ILE A 52 -10.64 -1.57 -7.81
CA ILE A 52 -10.45 -0.91 -6.52
C ILE A 52 -9.79 0.43 -6.81
N ASP A 53 -10.21 1.49 -6.13
CA ASP A 53 -9.50 2.77 -6.06
C ASP A 53 -9.68 3.35 -4.65
N GLU A 54 -8.88 2.85 -3.72
CA GLU A 54 -8.98 3.17 -2.30
C GLU A 54 -7.78 4.00 -1.86
N SER A 55 -8.03 5.01 -1.02
CA SER A 55 -6.99 5.89 -0.52
C SER A 55 -7.14 6.13 0.98
N GLY A 56 -6.01 6.27 1.66
CA GLY A 56 -5.96 6.50 3.10
C GLY A 56 -4.54 6.72 3.59
N GLY A 57 -4.33 6.55 4.88
CA GLY A 57 -3.04 6.52 5.52
C GLY A 57 -2.60 5.10 5.89
N ALA A 58 -1.88 4.99 6.99
CA ALA A 58 -1.35 3.73 7.47
C ALA A 58 -2.44 2.76 7.99
N GLU A 59 -3.66 3.23 8.22
CA GLU A 59 -4.84 2.42 8.51
C GLU A 59 -5.25 1.53 7.33
N LEU A 60 -5.10 2.01 6.08
CA LEU A 60 -5.37 1.19 4.90
C LEU A 60 -4.41 -0.02 4.82
N ILE A 61 -3.15 0.17 5.21
CA ILE A 61 -2.17 -0.92 5.35
C ILE A 61 -2.59 -1.94 6.42
N ALA A 62 -3.17 -1.47 7.53
CA ALA A 62 -3.64 -2.35 8.58
C ALA A 62 -4.80 -3.22 8.08
N SER A 63 -5.73 -2.67 7.31
CA SER A 63 -6.82 -3.44 6.67
C SER A 63 -6.28 -4.46 5.68
N ILE A 64 -5.40 -4.04 4.76
CA ILE A 64 -4.77 -4.91 3.76
C ILE A 64 -4.02 -6.07 4.43
N ALA A 65 -3.32 -5.83 5.55
CA ALA A 65 -2.56 -6.85 6.26
C ALA A 65 -3.40 -8.01 6.83
N THR A 66 -4.73 -7.86 6.91
CA THR A 66 -5.60 -8.95 7.36
C THR A 66 -6.00 -9.90 6.23
N VAL A 67 -5.71 -9.55 4.97
CA VAL A 67 -5.87 -10.43 3.81
C VAL A 67 -4.80 -11.52 3.86
N ALA A 68 -5.19 -12.76 3.58
CA ALA A 68 -4.28 -13.90 3.57
C ALA A 68 -3.10 -13.65 2.60
N GLY A 69 -1.88 -13.96 3.02
CA GLY A 69 -0.66 -13.70 2.22
C GLY A 69 -0.11 -12.27 2.31
N MET A 70 -0.85 -11.33 2.93
CA MET A 70 -0.44 -9.92 3.05
C MET A 70 -0.01 -9.49 4.46
N GLY A 71 0.00 -10.41 5.43
CA GLY A 71 0.27 -10.12 6.83
C GLY A 71 1.53 -9.29 7.09
N GLU A 72 2.59 -9.52 6.31
CA GLU A 72 3.87 -8.83 6.45
C GLU A 72 3.78 -7.32 6.15
N ILE A 73 2.79 -6.89 5.37
CA ILE A 73 2.65 -5.48 4.96
C ILE A 73 2.38 -4.55 6.16
N ARG A 74 1.84 -5.10 7.26
CA ARG A 74 1.66 -4.38 8.54
C ARG A 74 2.96 -3.74 9.04
N HIS A 75 4.11 -4.32 8.71
CA HIS A 75 5.41 -3.83 9.16
C HIS A 75 5.80 -2.48 8.53
N LEU A 76 5.06 -2.01 7.51
CA LEU A 76 5.18 -0.67 6.95
C LEU A 76 4.44 0.40 7.76
N GLN A 77 3.45 0.02 8.57
CA GLN A 77 2.52 0.95 9.21
C GLN A 77 3.23 2.03 10.05
N ALA A 78 4.19 1.63 10.88
CA ALA A 78 4.94 2.56 11.73
C ALA A 78 5.80 3.53 10.90
N ALA A 79 6.41 3.06 9.81
CA ALA A 79 7.23 3.89 8.92
C ALA A 79 6.37 4.93 8.21
N LEU A 80 5.22 4.51 7.67
CA LEU A 80 4.28 5.38 6.97
C LEU A 80 3.69 6.45 7.90
N ARG A 81 3.28 6.07 9.12
CA ARG A 81 2.79 7.03 10.13
C ARG A 81 3.84 8.09 10.47
N ARG A 82 5.06 7.66 10.78
CA ARG A 82 6.16 8.57 11.15
C ARG A 82 6.51 9.53 10.02
N ALA A 83 6.55 9.03 8.78
CA ALA A 83 6.89 9.82 7.61
C ALA A 83 5.70 10.55 6.97
N ARG A 84 4.48 10.39 7.53
CA ARG A 84 3.22 10.97 7.04
C ARG A 84 2.92 10.67 5.57
N TYR A 85 3.17 9.42 5.17
CA TYR A 85 2.86 8.97 3.82
C TYR A 85 1.36 8.71 3.68
N SER A 86 0.84 9.03 2.50
CA SER A 86 -0.47 8.56 2.05
C SER A 86 -0.32 7.21 1.35
N VAL A 87 -1.39 6.43 1.34
CA VAL A 87 -1.46 5.09 0.75
C VAL A 87 -2.61 5.08 -0.24
N ARG A 88 -2.39 4.51 -1.42
CA ARG A 88 -3.45 4.27 -2.41
C ARG A 88 -3.33 2.86 -2.97
N LEU A 89 -4.45 2.15 -3.06
CA LEU A 89 -4.56 0.84 -3.67
C LEU A 89 -5.43 0.95 -4.90
N THR A 90 -4.92 0.52 -6.06
CA THR A 90 -5.67 0.48 -7.32
C THR A 90 -5.67 -0.91 -7.92
N SER A 91 -6.74 -1.35 -8.57
CA SER A 91 -6.82 -2.62 -9.31
C SER A 91 -7.72 -2.47 -10.56
N PRO A 92 -7.77 -3.41 -11.53
CA PRO A 92 -7.68 -4.88 -11.41
C PRO A 92 -6.27 -5.48 -11.35
N ALA A 93 -5.23 -4.75 -11.77
CA ALA A 93 -3.84 -5.13 -11.51
C ALA A 93 -3.42 -4.48 -10.18
N PRO A 94 -3.44 -5.19 -9.04
CA PRO A 94 -3.41 -4.52 -7.75
C PRO A 94 -2.06 -3.87 -7.51
N LEU A 95 -2.08 -2.56 -7.27
CA LEU A 95 -0.90 -1.73 -7.10
C LEU A 95 -1.06 -0.91 -5.84
N LEU A 96 -0.13 -1.08 -4.91
CA LEU A 96 -0.06 -0.29 -3.69
C LEU A 96 0.95 0.84 -3.85
N ARG A 97 0.47 2.09 -3.79
CA ARG A 97 1.28 3.31 -3.89
C ARG A 97 1.45 3.90 -2.50
N LEU A 98 2.70 4.07 -2.07
CA LEU A 98 3.09 4.75 -0.84
C LEU A 98 3.66 6.12 -1.23
N ILE A 99 2.92 7.18 -0.92
CA ILE A 99 3.14 8.53 -1.46
C ILE A 99 3.68 9.42 -0.34
N PRO A 100 4.90 9.99 -0.48
CA PRO A 100 5.45 10.90 0.52
C PRO A 100 4.59 12.16 0.61
N PRO A 101 4.59 12.86 1.76
CA PRO A 101 3.96 14.16 1.84
C PRO A 101 4.64 15.12 0.85
N ALA A 102 3.88 16.09 0.33
CA ALA A 102 4.44 17.14 -0.52
C ALA A 102 5.65 17.76 0.21
N ARG A 103 6.81 17.82 -0.47
CA ARG A 103 7.96 18.53 0.10
C ARG A 103 7.54 19.99 0.24
N GLY A 104 7.34 20.45 1.47
CA GLY A 104 7.18 21.87 1.72
C GLY A 104 8.36 22.57 1.07
N THR A 105 8.07 23.52 0.18
CA THR A 105 9.04 24.52 -0.25
C THR A 105 9.59 25.14 1.03
N ARG A 106 10.80 24.75 1.44
CA ARG A 106 11.61 25.55 2.35
C ARG A 106 11.93 26.81 1.55
N THR A 107 11.11 27.83 1.70
CA THR A 107 11.56 29.20 1.46
C THR A 107 12.77 29.42 2.34
N ALA A 108 13.91 29.61 1.69
CA ALA A 108 15.17 30.01 2.29
C ALA A 108 15.04 31.39 2.96
#